data_AF-A0A352APR2-F1
#
_entry.id   AF-A0A352APR2-F1
#
_cell.length_a   1.000
_cell.length_b   1.000
_cell.length_c   1.000
_cell.angle_alpha   90.00
_cell.angle_beta   90.00
_cell.angle_gamma   90.00
#
_symmetry.space_group_name_H-M   'P 1'
#
loop_
_entity.id
_entity.type
_entity.pdbx_description
1 polymer ?
#
loop_
_entity_poly.entity_id
_entity_poly.type
_entity_poly.pdbx_seq_one_letter_code
_entity_poly.pdbx_strand_id
1 'polypeptide(L)' 'MIALPIIYLLVALQFSTNWVKALQRATDLSAEQKRLCYIVFIVATVFWPIALPISYLEKCAQGQQDIPQTEEVCDSRLA' A
#
# COMPACT_ATOMS: atom_id res chain seq x y z
N MET A 1 3.20 8.09 -17.60
CA MET A 1 3.39 7.97 -16.13
C MET A 1 2.57 6.79 -15.59
N ILE A 2 2.93 5.56 -15.98
CA ILE A 2 2.26 4.31 -15.53
C ILE A 2 3.25 3.16 -15.30
N ALA A 3 4.51 3.33 -15.70
CA ALA A 3 5.55 2.32 -15.50
C ALA A 3 5.79 2.02 -14.01
N LEU A 4 5.81 3.04 -13.14
CA LEU A 4 6.00 2.89 -11.70
C LEU A 4 4.92 2.01 -11.02
N PRO A 5 3.61 2.29 -11.18
CA PRO A 5 2.58 1.41 -10.60
C PRO A 5 2.60 0.01 -11.21
N ILE A 6 2.91 -0.14 -12.49
CA ILE A 6 3.02 -1.47 -13.12
C ILE A 6 4.19 -2.28 -12.52
N ILE A 7 5.35 -1.66 -12.35
CA ILE A 7 6.52 -2.32 -11.73
C ILE A 7 6.21 -2.69 -10.27
N TYR A 8 5.56 -1.78 -9.54
CA TYR A 8 5.14 -2.03 -8.16
C TYR A 8 4.18 -3.24 -8.07
N LEU A 9 3.17 -3.30 -8.95
CA LEU A 9 2.23 -4.41 -9.02
C LEU A 9 2.93 -5.71 -9.40
N LEU A 10 3.88 -5.70 -10.34
CA LEU A 10 4.64 -6.89 -10.74
C LEU A 10 5.49 -7.44 -9.60
N VAL A 11 6.21 -6.58 -8.86
CA VAL A 11 7.00 -6.98 -7.70
C VAL A 11 6.10 -7.52 -6.58
N ALA A 12 4.99 -6.85 -6.32
CA ALA A 12 4.00 -7.31 -5.34
C ALA A 12 3.41 -8.67 -5.74
N LEU A 13 3.11 -8.89 -7.03
CA LEU A 13 2.60 -10.16 -7.54
C LEU A 13 3.62 -11.30 -7.44
N GLN A 14 4.89 -11.02 -7.74
CA GLN A 14 5.98 -11.99 -7.60
C GLN A 14 6.18 -12.39 -6.13
N PHE A 15 6.18 -11.40 -5.24
CA PHE A 15 6.26 -11.66 -3.82
C PHE A 15 5.06 -12.51 -3.38
N SER A 16 3.84 -12.10 -3.75
CA SER A 16 2.62 -12.78 -3.36
C SER A 16 2.56 -14.24 -3.86
N THR A 17 2.98 -14.51 -5.10
CA THR A 17 3.07 -15.89 -5.61
C THR A 17 4.11 -16.75 -4.88
N ASN A 18 5.22 -16.17 -4.44
CA ASN A 18 6.23 -16.90 -3.68
C ASN A 18 5.73 -17.29 -2.28
N TRP A 19 5.03 -16.37 -1.61
CA TRP A 19 4.36 -16.64 -0.32
C TRP A 19 3.24 -17.66 -0.45
N VAL A 20 2.45 -17.60 -1.53
CA VAL A 20 1.43 -18.64 -1.83
C VAL A 20 2.08 -20.01 -1.97
N LYS A 21 3.19 -20.12 -2.70
CA LYS A 21 3.92 -21.39 -2.84
C LYS A 21 4.48 -21.88 -1.51
N ALA A 22 4.98 -20.98 -0.66
CA ALA A 22 5.44 -21.32 0.68
C ALA A 22 4.30 -21.83 1.57
N LEU A 23 3.16 -21.15 1.54
CA LEU A 23 1.94 -21.56 2.25
C LEU A 23 1.41 -22.90 1.70
N GLN A 24 1.54 -23.14 0.40
CA GLN A 24 1.22 -24.41 -0.23
C GLN A 24 2.16 -25.56 0.18
N ARG A 25 3.43 -25.26 0.47
CA ARG A 25 4.39 -26.25 0.98
C ARG A 25 4.24 -26.53 2.48
N ALA A 26 3.60 -25.64 3.24
CA ALA A 26 3.27 -25.92 4.62
C ALA A 26 2.31 -27.13 4.67
N THR A 27 2.84 -28.26 5.11
CA THR A 27 2.15 -29.55 5.31
C THR A 27 1.47 -29.65 6.68
N ASP A 28 1.70 -28.69 7.57
CA ASP A 28 1.21 -28.68 8.95
C ASP A 28 -0.26 -28.21 9.07
N LEU A 29 -0.79 -27.55 8.03
CA LEU A 29 -2.13 -26.96 8.04
C LEU A 29 -3.15 -27.89 7.36
N SER A 30 -4.31 -28.06 8.01
CA SER A 30 -5.49 -28.67 7.39
C SER A 30 -5.86 -27.96 6.09
N ALA A 31 -6.38 -28.70 5.11
CA ALA A 31 -6.80 -28.17 3.81
C ALA A 31 -7.73 -26.96 3.92
N GLU A 32 -8.55 -26.92 4.97
CA GLU A 32 -9.50 -25.84 5.24
C GLU A 32 -8.81 -24.56 5.74
N GLN A 33 -7.86 -24.69 6.68
CA GLN A 33 -7.06 -23.55 7.17
C GLN A 33 -6.17 -22.97 6.07
N LYS A 34 -5.64 -23.83 5.20
CA LYS A 34 -4.83 -23.45 4.05
C LYS A 34 -5.63 -22.60 3.06
N ARG A 35 -6.89 -22.97 2.81
CA ARG A 35 -7.82 -22.20 1.98
C ARG A 35 -8.13 -20.83 2.58
N LEU A 36 -8.38 -20.76 3.90
CA LEU A 36 -8.62 -19.50 4.59
C LEU A 36 -7.41 -18.56 4.53
N CYS A 37 -6.19 -19.08 4.80
CA CYS A 37 -4.97 -18.28 4.67
C CYS A 37 -4.78 -17.78 3.23
N TYR A 38 -5.09 -18.59 2.22
CA TYR A 38 -5.00 -18.17 0.82
C TYR A 38 -5.96 -17.02 0.50
N ILE A 39 -7.21 -17.09 0.97
CA ILE A 39 -8.21 -16.02 0.78
C ILE A 39 -7.75 -14.73 1.46
N VAL A 40 -7.33 -14.80 2.73
CA VAL A 40 -6.84 -13.64 3.48
C VAL A 40 -5.62 -13.02 2.80
N PHE A 41 -4.73 -13.85 2.27
CA PHE A 41 -3.54 -13.39 1.57
C PHE A 41 -3.87 -12.68 0.25
N ILE A 42 -4.84 -13.18 -0.52
CA ILE A 42 -5.34 -12.50 -1.73
C ILE A 42 -5.98 -11.16 -1.37
N VAL A 43 -6.85 -11.14 -0.36
CA VAL A 43 -7.49 -9.91 0.12
C VAL A 43 -6.42 -8.91 0.53
N ALA A 44 -5.48 -9.29 1.38
CA ALA A 44 -4.37 -8.42 1.77
C ALA A 44 -3.59 -7.90 0.55
N THR A 45 -3.25 -8.76 -0.41
CA THR A 45 -2.48 -8.36 -1.61
C THR A 45 -3.25 -7.37 -2.50
N VAL A 46 -4.57 -7.50 -2.62
CA VAL A 46 -5.42 -6.58 -3.41
C VAL A 46 -5.66 -5.26 -2.67
N PHE A 47 -5.89 -5.31 -1.36
CA PHE A 47 -6.14 -4.12 -0.54
C PHE A 47 -4.87 -3.33 -0.23
N TRP A 48 -3.70 -3.97 -0.19
CA TRP A 48 -2.40 -3.32 0.06
C TRP A 48 -2.09 -2.12 -0.86
N PRO A 49 -2.21 -2.23 -2.21
CA PRO A 49 -1.99 -1.10 -3.11
C PRO A 49 -3.08 -0.03 -3.02
N ILE A 50 -4.23 -0.34 -2.41
CA ILE A 50 -5.35 0.60 -2.21
C ILE A 50 -5.18 1.36 -0.89
N ALA A 51 -4.70 0.70 0.16
CA ALA A 51 -4.47 1.29 1.47
C ALA A 51 -3.42 2.42 1.44
N LEU A 52 -2.35 2.26 0.67
CA LEU A 52 -1.30 3.28 0.50
C LEU A 52 -1.82 4.63 -0.04
N PRO A 53 -2.54 4.67 -1.17
CA PRO A 53 -3.18 5.89 -1.66
C PRO A 53 -4.20 6.46 -0.68
N ILE A 54 -5.01 5.62 -0.03
CA ILE A 54 -6.02 6.08 0.93
C ILE A 54 -5.37 6.80 2.12
N SER A 55 -4.32 6.22 2.71
CA SER A 55 -3.59 6.87 3.81
C SER A 55 -2.89 8.16 3.38
N TYR A 56 -2.48 8.28 2.11
CA TYR A 56 -1.95 9.54 1.58
C TYR A 56 -3.06 10.58 1.41
N LEU A 57 -4.22 10.19 0.90
CA LEU A 57 -5.39 11.05 0.76
C LEU A 57 -5.90 11.55 2.12
N GLU A 58 -5.96 10.69 3.14
CA GLU A 58 -6.30 11.10 4.50
C GLU A 58 -5.31 12.10 5.06
N LYS A 59 -4.01 11.90 4.86
CA LYS A 59 -2.98 12.87 5.27
C LYS A 59 -3.08 14.19 4.52
N CYS A 60 -3.39 14.20 3.23
CA CYS A 60 -3.65 15.43 2.48
C CYS A 60 -4.94 16.11 2.96
N ALA A 61 -5.99 15.35 3.25
CA ALA A 61 -7.26 15.88 3.75
C ALA A 61 -7.13 16.46 5.18
N GLN A 62 -6.34 15.83 6.04
CA GLN A 62 -6.04 16.33 7.40
C GLN A 62 -4.99 17.45 7.39
N GLY A 63 -4.00 17.39 6.51
CA GLY A 63 -2.99 18.44 6.33
C GLY A 63 -3.60 19.75 5.84
N GLN A 64 -4.75 19.72 5.16
CA GLN A 64 -5.51 20.93 4.81
C GLN A 64 -6.08 21.66 6.04
N GLN A 65 -6.17 21.02 7.21
CA GLN A 65 -6.61 21.67 8.45
C GLN A 65 -5.46 22.18 9.34
N ASP A 66 -4.20 21.88 9.03
CA ASP A 66 -3.02 22.28 9.84
C ASP A 66 -1.92 22.96 9.00
N ILE A 67 -2.30 23.79 8.01
CA ILE A 67 -1.37 24.71 7.34
C ILE A 67 -1.86 26.16 7.53
N PRO A 68 -1.31 26.91 8.50
CA PRO A 68 -1.07 28.33 8.31
C PRO A 68 -0.01 28.44 7.20
N GLN A 69 -0.38 29.14 6.12
CA GLN A 69 0.47 29.40 4.97
C GLN A 69 1.85 29.89 5.41
N THR A 70 2.87 29.04 5.30
CA THR A 70 4.28 29.42 5.48
C THR A 70 4.96 29.40 4.12
N GLU A 71 4.41 30.15 3.16
CA GLU A 71 5.14 30.52 1.93
C GLU A 71 5.13 32.03 1.66
N GLU A 72 4.50 32.87 2.50
CA GLU A 72 4.28 34.31 2.20
C GLU A 72 4.92 35.27 3.24
N VAL A 73 6.11 34.98 3.81
CA VAL A 73 6.73 35.90 4.80
C VAL A 73 8.18 36.29 4.48
N CYS A 74 8.93 35.55 3.66
CA CYS A 74 10.35 35.90 3.41
C CYS A 74 10.56 36.90 2.26
N ASP A 75 9.58 37.11 1.38
CA ASP A 75 9.74 38.02 0.23
C ASP A 75 9.49 39.51 0.60
N SER A 76 8.64 39.78 1.60
CA SER A 76 8.19 41.15 1.94
C SER A 76 9.11 41.94 2.88
N ARG A 77 10.29 41.40 3.27
CA ARG A 77 11.23 42.10 4.19
C ARG A 77 12.55 42.56 3.54
N LEU A 78 12.65 42.54 2.21
CA LEU A 78 13.80 43.10 1.49
C LEU A 78 13.45 44.22 0.49
N ALA A 79 12.22 44.76 0.54
CA ALA A 79 11.86 46.04 -0.08
C ALA A 79 12.01 47.21 0.90
#